data_AF-A0A1Q4W5U9-F1
#
_entry.id   AF-A0A1Q4W5U9-F1
#
_cell.length_a   1.000
_cell.length_b   1.000
_cell.length_c   1.000
_cell.angle_alpha   90.00
_cell.angle_beta   90.00
_cell.angle_gamma   90.00
#
_symmetry.space_group_name_H-M   'P 1'
#
loop_
_entity.id
_entity.type
_entity.pdbx_description
1 polymer ?
#
loop_
_entity_poly.entity_id
_entity_poly.type
_entity_poly.pdbx_seq_one_letter_code
_entity_poly.pdbx_strand_id
1 'polypeptide(L)'
;MGVTVDADGNVYIADRHNHRIRKVTPNGIITTVAGNGIAGYVSDGGPAVGTRLHYPWGVVLDEAGNLYIGDGHNHRVRKVTSDGIITTVAGNGTAGYVDDGGPAVGTRLYHPFGLALDRAGNLYVADYNNHRIRGVTGVASMTPPPPPNADLYGEVVSPYRVQRGQEFDLGARVANRGPNAADGGLVSVVLTLADGLVGGPGTSGRRLSRTFTGRELIPYQGTLDGVFRVSAPEGTPAGTYESTLEIQYGGDLNLKDNIFSLPVTVVVPAPVADETALTIYQDTVPDVAPGQRTVFTMRYVSAAGQPVNPGTIVQRYTAPTGFIFTGGPSYAYFETIHGVIAGDLGHRIEDDGRTLIITANPHVNTTTSDAGSVIYTIPVQARADAVPGRYDNGSASVGRHTPVQLSGVVTGTAQDETALRVTQASVPSASPGQTAKFNLEFRSLNNQPVNPGTIEQRLTAPTGFVFTAGASYGYYNVKPYVTGNLDTRLEDGGKTLVIQSNPHLNTGTTDKTALIHTISVKALSDARPGSQSTDGRVNVGRLAPVQLTARVL
;
A
#
# COMPACT_ATOMS: atom_id res chain seq x y z
N MET A 1 -4.75 -30.05 33.61
CA MET A 1 -5.49 -29.55 32.43
C MET A 1 -6.94 -29.50 32.87
N GLY A 2 -7.51 -28.30 32.96
CA GLY A 2 -8.89 -28.08 33.36
C GLY A 2 -9.83 -28.12 32.16
N VAL A 3 -11.02 -28.65 32.39
CA VAL A 3 -12.15 -28.61 31.47
C VAL A 3 -13.41 -28.30 32.27
N THR A 4 -14.31 -27.50 31.70
CA THR A 4 -15.64 -27.22 32.26
C THR A 4 -16.65 -27.08 31.14
N VAL A 5 -17.94 -27.19 31.46
CA VAL A 5 -19.04 -27.12 30.48
C VAL A 5 -20.07 -26.09 30.97
N ASP A 6 -20.58 -25.25 30.08
CA ASP A 6 -21.67 -24.31 30.41
C ASP A 6 -23.07 -24.95 30.22
N ALA A 7 -24.12 -24.23 30.59
CA ALA A 7 -25.50 -24.72 30.50
C ALA A 7 -25.97 -24.98 29.05
N ASP A 8 -25.34 -24.35 28.06
CA ASP A 8 -25.61 -24.54 26.63
C ASP A 8 -24.81 -25.72 26.03
N GLY A 9 -24.01 -26.42 26.85
CA GLY A 9 -23.20 -27.55 26.44
C GLY A 9 -21.88 -27.18 25.77
N ASN A 10 -21.44 -25.93 25.87
CA ASN A 10 -20.13 -25.54 25.36
C ASN A 10 -19.01 -25.97 26.31
N VAL A 11 -17.93 -26.54 25.77
CA VAL A 11 -16.78 -27.04 26.52
C VAL A 11 -15.67 -26.01 26.55
N TYR A 12 -15.20 -25.63 27.73
CA TYR A 12 -14.08 -24.72 27.94
C TYR A 12 -12.83 -25.51 28.34
N ILE A 13 -11.71 -25.27 27.67
CA ILE A 13 -10.49 -26.06 27.79
C ILE A 13 -9.30 -25.13 28.10
N ALA A 14 -8.57 -25.45 29.17
CA ALA A 14 -7.28 -24.83 29.45
C ALA A 14 -6.18 -25.44 28.56
N ASP A 15 -5.90 -24.79 27.44
CA ASP A 15 -4.90 -25.20 26.45
C ASP A 15 -3.51 -24.69 26.88
N ARG A 16 -3.02 -25.26 28.00
CA ARG A 16 -1.95 -24.69 28.84
C ARG A 16 -0.68 -24.31 28.08
N HIS A 17 -0.24 -25.15 27.15
CA HIS A 17 1.03 -24.99 26.42
C HIS A 17 0.88 -24.01 25.25
N ASN A 18 -0.35 -23.69 24.87
CA ASN A 18 -0.67 -22.66 23.90
C ASN A 18 -1.06 -21.34 24.55
N HIS A 19 -0.91 -21.19 25.88
CA HIS A 19 -1.19 -19.94 26.62
C HIS A 19 -2.60 -19.38 26.37
N ARG A 20 -3.59 -20.28 26.23
CA ARG A 20 -4.96 -19.95 25.81
C ARG A 20 -6.02 -20.73 26.57
N ILE A 21 -7.22 -20.16 26.64
CA ILE A 21 -8.45 -20.89 26.93
C ILE A 21 -9.26 -21.01 25.64
N ARG A 22 -9.73 -22.23 25.36
CA ARG A 22 -10.51 -22.56 24.16
C ARG A 22 -11.96 -22.86 24.54
N LYS A 23 -12.91 -22.47 23.69
CA LYS A 23 -14.32 -22.86 23.79
C LYS A 23 -14.66 -23.75 22.59
N VAL A 24 -15.31 -24.88 22.83
CA VAL A 24 -15.83 -25.78 21.80
C VAL A 24 -17.34 -25.84 21.95
N THR A 25 -18.07 -25.45 20.91
CA THR A 25 -19.53 -25.48 20.87
C THR A 25 -20.06 -26.89 20.54
N PRO A 26 -21.34 -27.20 20.80
CA PRO A 26 -21.93 -28.51 20.46
C PRO A 26 -21.83 -28.93 18.99
N ASN A 27 -21.71 -27.95 18.07
CA ASN A 27 -21.48 -28.19 16.64
C ASN A 27 -19.98 -28.35 16.27
N GLY A 28 -19.08 -28.43 17.25
CA GLY A 28 -17.66 -28.73 17.07
C GLY A 28 -16.78 -27.54 16.67
N ILE A 29 -17.27 -26.30 16.73
CA ILE A 29 -16.48 -25.11 16.41
C ILE A 29 -15.60 -24.74 17.61
N ILE A 30 -14.29 -24.60 17.38
CA ILE A 30 -13.32 -24.18 18.40
C ILE A 30 -12.93 -22.71 18.25
N THR A 31 -13.04 -21.93 19.32
CA THR A 31 -12.62 -20.52 19.39
C THR A 31 -11.70 -20.27 20.59
N THR A 32 -10.94 -19.18 20.56
CA THR A 32 -10.16 -18.71 21.73
C THR A 32 -11.00 -17.68 22.48
N VAL A 33 -11.18 -17.89 23.78
CA VAL A 33 -11.95 -16.99 24.65
C VAL A 33 -11.08 -16.20 25.63
N ALA A 34 -9.84 -16.65 25.87
CA ALA A 34 -8.84 -15.89 26.62
C ALA A 34 -7.41 -16.28 26.18
N GLY A 35 -6.49 -15.31 26.22
CA GLY A 35 -5.08 -15.48 25.89
C GLY A 35 -4.77 -15.31 24.40
N ASN A 36 -3.68 -14.62 24.09
CA ASN A 36 -3.22 -14.38 22.72
C ASN A 36 -2.19 -15.42 22.22
N GLY A 37 -1.74 -16.31 23.10
CA GLY A 37 -0.74 -17.34 22.79
C GLY A 37 0.69 -17.00 23.18
N ILE A 38 0.94 -15.81 23.73
CA ILE A 38 2.24 -15.40 24.26
C ILE A 38 2.22 -15.54 25.77
N ALA A 39 3.24 -16.20 26.32
CA ALA A 39 3.43 -16.34 27.76
C ALA A 39 3.64 -14.98 28.45
N GLY A 40 3.05 -14.82 29.63
CA GLY A 40 3.28 -13.67 30.50
C GLY A 40 1.97 -13.01 30.95
N TYR A 41 2.08 -11.79 31.45
CA TYR A 41 0.99 -10.96 31.95
C TYR A 41 1.07 -9.57 31.30
N VAL A 42 -0.07 -8.89 31.14
CA VAL A 42 -0.13 -7.51 30.64
C VAL A 42 -0.77 -6.64 31.72
N SER A 43 -2.08 -6.76 31.87
CA SER A 43 -2.89 -5.97 32.79
C SER A 43 -4.27 -6.62 32.95
N ASP A 44 -5.06 -6.10 33.88
CA ASP A 44 -6.48 -6.40 34.04
C ASP A 44 -7.34 -5.37 33.33
N GLY A 45 -8.62 -5.71 33.19
CA GLY A 45 -9.64 -4.91 32.54
C GLY A 45 -9.72 -5.16 31.04
N GLY A 46 -8.63 -5.43 30.33
CA GLY A 46 -8.68 -5.58 28.86
C GLY A 46 -9.50 -6.78 28.32
N PRO A 47 -9.70 -6.85 26.99
CA PRO A 47 -10.33 -8.00 26.35
C PRO A 47 -9.52 -9.28 26.58
N ALA A 48 -10.19 -10.33 27.05
CA ALA A 48 -9.57 -11.59 27.43
C ALA A 48 -8.78 -12.23 26.28
N VAL A 49 -9.28 -12.14 25.04
CA VAL A 49 -8.61 -12.68 23.84
C VAL A 49 -7.29 -11.98 23.50
N GLY A 50 -7.12 -10.72 23.92
CA GLY A 50 -5.90 -9.93 23.67
C GLY A 50 -4.84 -10.08 24.77
N THR A 51 -5.22 -10.58 25.94
CA THR A 51 -4.33 -10.69 27.11
C THR A 51 -3.25 -11.76 26.92
N ARG A 52 -2.23 -11.73 27.79
CA ARG A 52 -1.25 -12.82 27.91
C ARG A 52 -1.63 -13.68 29.13
N LEU A 53 -1.57 -14.99 28.94
CA LEU A 53 -1.72 -15.98 30.01
C LEU A 53 -0.43 -16.79 30.09
N HIS A 54 -0.08 -17.28 31.28
CA HIS A 54 1.14 -18.04 31.46
C HIS A 54 0.83 -19.40 32.08
N TYR A 55 0.78 -20.42 31.21
CA TYR A 55 0.36 -21.78 31.53
C TYR A 55 -0.97 -21.79 32.31
N PRO A 56 -2.11 -21.46 31.67
CA PRO A 56 -3.40 -21.59 32.33
C PRO A 56 -3.69 -23.06 32.65
N TRP A 57 -4.08 -23.37 33.89
CA TRP A 57 -4.27 -24.75 34.37
C TRP A 57 -5.73 -25.12 34.58
N GLY A 58 -6.39 -24.47 35.54
CA GLY A 58 -7.77 -24.76 35.93
C GLY A 58 -8.73 -23.77 35.29
N VAL A 59 -9.93 -24.26 34.95
CA VAL A 59 -11.05 -23.43 34.52
C VAL A 59 -12.32 -23.87 35.22
N VAL A 60 -13.15 -22.91 35.64
CA VAL A 60 -14.49 -23.15 36.21
C VAL A 60 -15.42 -22.01 35.82
N LEU A 61 -16.71 -22.28 35.68
CA LEU A 61 -17.74 -21.28 35.39
C LEU A 61 -18.61 -21.06 36.62
N ASP A 62 -19.07 -19.83 36.83
CA ASP A 62 -20.19 -19.55 37.74
C ASP A 62 -21.55 -19.68 37.03
N GLU A 63 -22.65 -19.57 37.78
CA GLU A 63 -24.03 -19.67 37.24
C GLU A 63 -24.37 -18.54 36.26
N ALA A 64 -23.65 -17.42 36.30
CA ALA A 64 -23.81 -16.30 35.36
C ALA A 64 -22.95 -16.47 34.10
N GLY A 65 -22.18 -17.55 33.98
CA GLY A 65 -21.31 -17.82 32.84
C GLY A 65 -19.96 -17.10 32.88
N ASN A 66 -19.58 -16.48 34.01
CA ASN A 66 -18.24 -15.93 34.14
C ASN A 66 -17.21 -17.06 34.29
N LEU A 67 -16.10 -16.95 33.56
CA LEU A 67 -15.05 -17.95 33.51
C LEU A 67 -13.90 -17.58 34.45
N TYR A 68 -13.55 -18.47 35.37
CA TYR A 68 -12.40 -18.33 36.26
C TYR A 68 -11.25 -19.19 35.76
N ILE A 69 -10.04 -18.63 35.76
CA ILE A 69 -8.83 -19.23 35.16
C ILE A 69 -7.71 -19.23 36.19
N GLY A 70 -7.13 -20.40 36.44
CA GLY A 70 -5.89 -20.54 37.19
C GLY A 70 -4.71 -20.19 36.29
N ASP A 71 -4.27 -18.94 36.32
CA ASP A 71 -3.17 -18.42 35.50
C ASP A 71 -1.83 -18.74 36.19
N GLY A 72 -1.45 -20.01 36.08
CA GLY A 72 -0.55 -20.69 37.00
C GLY A 72 0.79 -19.99 37.20
N HIS A 73 1.51 -19.72 36.11
CA HIS A 73 2.84 -19.09 36.16
C HIS A 73 2.79 -17.57 36.23
N ASN A 74 1.60 -16.98 36.14
CA ASN A 74 1.38 -15.59 36.54
C ASN A 74 0.94 -15.49 38.01
N HIS A 75 0.85 -16.61 38.75
CA HIS A 75 0.53 -16.64 40.19
C HIS A 75 -0.77 -15.88 40.54
N ARG A 76 -1.78 -16.01 39.67
CA ARG A 76 -3.07 -15.29 39.77
C ARG A 76 -4.23 -16.21 39.43
N VAL A 77 -5.40 -15.90 39.97
CA VAL A 77 -6.68 -16.37 39.45
C VAL A 77 -7.33 -15.21 38.71
N ARG A 78 -7.68 -15.45 37.44
CA ARG A 78 -8.29 -14.47 36.56
C ARG A 78 -9.77 -14.78 36.37
N LYS A 79 -10.61 -13.77 36.22
CA LYS A 79 -12.04 -13.87 35.89
C LYS A 79 -12.27 -13.22 34.52
N VAL A 80 -12.98 -13.91 33.64
CA VAL A 80 -13.47 -13.41 32.35
C VAL A 80 -14.98 -13.29 32.42
N THR A 81 -15.52 -12.09 32.24
CA THR A 81 -16.98 -11.86 32.23
C THR A 81 -17.61 -12.32 30.92
N SER A 82 -18.96 -12.39 30.88
CA SER A 82 -19.73 -12.67 29.65
C SER A 82 -19.37 -11.71 28.50
N ASP A 83 -19.00 -10.48 28.82
CA ASP A 83 -18.61 -9.43 27.86
C ASP A 83 -17.16 -9.59 27.37
N GLY A 84 -16.45 -10.63 27.83
CA GLY A 84 -15.10 -10.97 27.39
C GLY A 84 -14.00 -10.17 28.07
N ILE A 85 -14.25 -9.61 29.25
CA ILE A 85 -13.30 -8.78 30.00
C ILE A 85 -12.55 -9.59 31.05
N ILE A 86 -11.21 -9.55 31.03
CA ILE A 86 -10.37 -10.31 31.97
C ILE A 86 -9.85 -9.46 33.12
N THR A 87 -9.95 -9.97 34.35
CA THR A 87 -9.51 -9.29 35.57
C THR A 87 -8.91 -10.26 36.58
N THR A 88 -8.13 -9.81 37.56
CA THR A 88 -7.60 -10.66 38.64
C THR A 88 -8.51 -10.61 39.85
N VAL A 89 -8.92 -11.79 40.33
CA VAL A 89 -9.78 -11.93 41.52
C VAL A 89 -9.03 -12.48 42.74
N ALA A 90 -7.88 -13.12 42.52
CA ALA A 90 -6.98 -13.54 43.60
C ALA A 90 -5.53 -13.61 43.13
N GLY A 91 -4.59 -13.30 44.02
CA GLY A 91 -3.15 -13.32 43.74
C GLY A 91 -2.63 -12.00 43.18
N ASN A 92 -1.45 -11.58 43.63
CA ASN A 92 -0.81 -10.33 43.20
C ASN A 92 0.27 -10.53 42.11
N GLY A 93 0.53 -11.78 41.73
CA GLY A 93 1.53 -12.14 40.72
C GLY A 93 2.90 -12.52 41.24
N THR A 94 3.14 -12.38 42.54
CA THR A 94 4.38 -12.81 43.18
C THR A 94 4.16 -14.19 43.77
N ALA A 95 4.97 -15.17 43.33
CA ALA A 95 5.00 -16.49 43.93
C ALA A 95 5.32 -16.42 45.42
N GLY A 96 4.62 -17.22 46.23
CA GLY A 96 4.93 -17.39 47.64
C GLY A 96 3.67 -17.45 48.49
N TYR A 97 3.84 -17.17 49.78
CA TYR A 97 2.80 -17.31 50.79
C TYR A 97 2.64 -16.01 51.59
N VAL A 98 1.39 -15.69 51.94
CA VAL A 98 1.02 -14.76 53.02
C VAL A 98 -0.14 -15.37 53.82
N ASP A 99 -0.30 -14.93 55.06
CA ASP A 99 -1.39 -15.40 55.93
C ASP A 99 -2.77 -15.04 55.40
N ASP A 100 -3.74 -15.90 55.71
CA ASP A 100 -5.14 -15.76 55.30
C ASP A 100 -5.85 -14.66 56.10
N GLY A 101 -6.97 -14.16 55.58
CA GLY A 101 -7.80 -13.11 56.20
C GLY A 101 -7.65 -11.71 55.59
N GLY A 102 -6.70 -11.52 54.68
CA GLY A 102 -6.56 -10.28 53.88
C GLY A 102 -7.32 -10.30 52.54
N PRO A 103 -7.29 -9.19 51.77
CA PRO A 103 -7.91 -9.12 50.45
C PRO A 103 -7.33 -10.16 49.47
N ALA A 104 -8.19 -10.88 48.76
CA ALA A 104 -7.77 -11.95 47.84
C ALA A 104 -6.81 -11.47 46.75
N VAL A 105 -7.03 -10.28 46.18
CA VAL A 105 -6.15 -9.67 45.16
C VAL A 105 -4.75 -9.31 45.69
N GLY A 106 -4.61 -9.12 47.01
CA GLY A 106 -3.34 -8.82 47.66
C GLY A 106 -2.54 -10.06 48.04
N THR A 107 -3.14 -11.25 48.00
CA THR A 107 -2.48 -12.49 48.43
C THR A 107 -1.36 -12.91 47.50
N ARG A 108 -0.42 -13.71 48.01
CA ARG A 108 0.59 -14.40 47.20
C ARG A 108 0.11 -15.83 47.00
N LEU A 109 -0.15 -16.18 45.74
CA LEU A 109 -0.43 -17.54 45.32
C LEU A 109 0.84 -18.15 44.72
N TYR A 110 0.94 -19.46 44.74
CA TYR A 110 2.02 -20.18 44.10
C TYR A 110 1.48 -21.34 43.26
N HIS A 111 1.36 -21.07 41.96
CA HIS A 111 0.86 -22.00 40.94
C HIS A 111 -0.61 -22.41 41.22
N PRO A 112 -1.58 -21.48 41.13
CA PRO A 112 -2.99 -21.82 41.30
C PRO A 112 -3.47 -22.74 40.17
N PHE A 113 -3.60 -24.04 40.45
CA PHE A 113 -3.86 -25.06 39.42
C PHE A 113 -5.31 -25.47 39.35
N GLY A 114 -5.88 -25.94 40.44
CA GLY A 114 -7.27 -26.36 40.54
C GLY A 114 -8.16 -25.21 41.01
N LEU A 115 -9.35 -25.08 40.42
CA LEU A 115 -10.36 -24.12 40.83
C LEU A 115 -11.70 -24.85 40.98
N ALA A 116 -12.48 -24.47 41.99
CA ALA A 116 -13.86 -24.93 42.17
C ALA A 116 -14.72 -23.81 42.75
N LEU A 117 -15.99 -23.75 42.37
CA LEU A 117 -16.97 -22.81 42.92
C LEU A 117 -18.03 -23.59 43.70
N ASP A 118 -18.51 -23.03 44.81
CA ASP A 118 -19.75 -23.49 45.44
C ASP A 118 -20.97 -22.72 44.91
N ARG A 119 -22.18 -23.16 45.31
CA ARG A 119 -23.44 -22.51 44.92
C ARG A 119 -23.61 -21.09 45.49
N ALA A 120 -22.85 -20.72 46.50
CA ALA A 120 -22.86 -19.36 47.05
C ALA A 120 -21.91 -18.43 46.29
N GLY A 121 -21.20 -18.93 45.27
CA GLY A 121 -20.22 -18.15 44.50
C GLY A 121 -18.89 -17.96 45.24
N ASN A 122 -18.56 -18.81 46.20
CA ASN A 122 -17.24 -18.84 46.83
C ASN A 122 -16.29 -19.69 45.98
N LEU A 123 -15.06 -19.22 45.80
CA LEU A 123 -14.04 -19.88 45.01
C LEU A 123 -13.02 -20.59 45.89
N TYR A 124 -12.75 -21.84 45.57
CA TYR A 124 -11.70 -22.65 46.17
C TYR A 124 -10.54 -22.79 45.19
N VAL A 125 -9.35 -22.40 45.64
CA VAL A 125 -8.13 -22.35 44.83
C VAL A 125 -7.15 -23.38 45.39
N ALA A 126 -6.74 -24.33 44.56
CA ALA A 126 -5.60 -25.19 44.86
C ALA A 126 -4.31 -24.42 44.64
N ASP A 127 -3.82 -23.85 45.73
CA ASP A 127 -2.58 -23.09 45.84
C ASP A 127 -1.39 -24.08 45.89
N TYR A 128 -1.14 -24.70 44.73
CA TYR A 128 -0.47 -26.00 44.59
C TYR A 128 0.88 -26.07 45.30
N ASN A 129 1.78 -25.12 45.04
CA ASN A 129 3.13 -25.13 45.60
C ASN A 129 3.19 -24.60 47.05
N ASN A 130 2.11 -24.00 47.54
CA ASN A 130 1.96 -23.69 48.96
C ASN A 130 1.29 -24.85 49.75
N HIS A 131 0.92 -25.94 49.07
CA HIS A 131 0.26 -27.12 49.64
C HIS A 131 -1.04 -26.80 50.40
N ARG A 132 -1.86 -25.90 49.85
CA ARG A 132 -3.11 -25.44 50.48
C ARG A 132 -4.28 -25.39 49.50
N ILE A 133 -5.48 -25.49 50.05
CA ILE A 133 -6.71 -25.03 49.39
C ILE A 133 -7.12 -23.73 50.07
N ARG A 134 -7.22 -22.64 49.31
CA ARG A 134 -7.64 -21.33 49.82
C ARG A 134 -9.06 -21.01 49.36
N GLY A 135 -9.88 -20.49 50.26
CA GLY A 135 -11.23 -20.02 49.96
C GLY A 135 -11.28 -18.50 49.73
N VAL A 136 -12.01 -18.07 48.71
CA VAL A 136 -12.32 -16.66 48.42
C VAL A 136 -13.84 -16.50 48.44
N THR A 137 -14.34 -15.80 49.45
CA THR A 137 -15.78 -15.61 49.64
C THR A 137 -16.35 -14.58 48.67
N GLY A 138 -17.51 -14.88 48.05
CA GLY A 138 -18.23 -13.93 47.19
C GLY A 138 -17.47 -13.48 45.93
N VAL A 139 -16.69 -14.38 45.31
CA VAL A 139 -15.85 -14.04 44.16
C VAL A 139 -16.67 -13.60 42.94
N ALA A 140 -17.92 -14.04 42.83
CA ALA A 140 -18.85 -13.65 41.78
C ALA A 140 -19.11 -12.13 41.80
N SER A 141 -19.24 -11.56 43.00
CA SER A 141 -19.51 -10.13 43.23
C SER A 141 -18.25 -9.24 43.29
N MET A 142 -17.05 -9.81 43.23
CA MET A 142 -15.83 -9.01 43.24
C MET A 142 -15.72 -8.21 41.93
N THR A 143 -15.87 -6.89 42.05
CA THR A 143 -15.49 -5.93 41.02
C THR A 143 -14.03 -5.51 41.28
N PRO A 144 -13.13 -5.67 40.30
CA PRO A 144 -11.76 -5.18 40.41
C PRO A 144 -11.73 -3.66 40.51
N PRO A 145 -10.63 -3.07 41.02
CA PRO A 145 -10.49 -1.63 41.04
C PRO A 145 -10.58 -1.09 39.60
N PRO A 146 -11.40 -0.04 39.36
CA PRO A 146 -11.49 0.55 38.03
C PRO A 146 -10.11 1.04 37.58
N PRO A 147 -9.77 0.94 36.28
CA PRO A 147 -8.59 1.61 35.76
C PRO A 147 -8.66 3.11 36.10
N PRO A 148 -7.51 3.81 36.28
CA PRO A 148 -7.54 5.24 36.61
C PRO A 148 -8.41 6.01 35.60
N ASN A 149 -9.30 6.86 36.11
CA ASN A 149 -10.29 7.60 35.33
C ASN A 149 -9.65 8.26 34.09
N ALA A 150 -9.94 7.72 32.91
CA ALA A 150 -9.63 8.31 31.62
C ALA A 150 -10.96 8.69 30.94
N ASP A 151 -11.04 9.90 30.39
CA ASP A 151 -12.21 10.35 29.63
C ASP A 151 -11.81 10.37 28.15
N LEU A 152 -11.94 9.22 27.50
CA LEU A 152 -11.55 9.05 26.10
C LEU A 152 -12.74 9.29 25.19
N TYR A 153 -12.50 9.91 24.04
CA TYR A 153 -13.49 10.06 22.98
C TYR A 153 -12.85 9.83 21.61
N GLY A 154 -13.67 9.41 20.65
CA GLY A 154 -13.29 9.22 19.26
C GLY A 154 -13.70 10.40 18.37
N GLU A 155 -12.79 10.89 17.54
CA GLU A 155 -13.12 11.71 16.38
C GLU A 155 -13.20 10.78 15.15
N VAL A 156 -14.42 10.58 14.63
CA VAL A 156 -14.67 9.66 13.52
C VAL A 156 -13.90 10.09 12.26
N VAL A 157 -13.19 9.13 11.68
CA VAL A 157 -12.60 9.22 10.34
C VAL A 157 -13.40 8.28 9.46
N SER A 158 -14.30 8.83 8.64
CA SER A 158 -15.15 8.06 7.75
C SER A 158 -15.39 8.82 6.45
N PRO A 159 -15.16 8.21 5.27
CA PRO A 159 -15.57 8.80 4.01
C PRO A 159 -17.06 8.60 3.80
N TYR A 160 -17.77 9.68 3.48
CA TYR A 160 -19.20 9.62 3.20
C TYR A 160 -19.53 8.82 1.92
N ARG A 161 -18.63 8.83 0.92
CA ARG A 161 -18.78 8.14 -0.38
C ARG A 161 -17.44 7.59 -0.87
N VAL A 162 -17.44 6.37 -1.37
CA VAL A 162 -16.27 5.68 -1.94
C VAL A 162 -16.65 4.96 -3.23
N GLN A 163 -15.73 4.86 -4.19
CA GLN A 163 -15.95 4.02 -5.37
C GLN A 163 -15.53 2.58 -5.06
N ARG A 164 -16.21 1.60 -5.67
CA ARG A 164 -15.73 0.21 -5.63
C ARG A 164 -14.30 0.12 -6.19
N GLY A 165 -13.50 -0.79 -5.65
CA GLY A 165 -12.09 -0.95 -5.95
C GLY A 165 -11.17 0.03 -5.22
N GLN A 166 -11.67 1.10 -4.61
CA GLN A 166 -10.82 2.05 -3.89
C GLN A 166 -10.56 1.61 -2.45
N GLU A 167 -9.35 1.90 -1.99
CA GLU A 167 -8.99 1.85 -0.58
C GLU A 167 -9.21 3.22 0.09
N PHE A 168 -9.62 3.19 1.35
CA PHE A 168 -9.89 4.38 2.13
C PHE A 168 -9.62 4.13 3.61
N ASP A 169 -9.56 5.22 4.37
CA ASP A 169 -9.31 5.21 5.80
C ASP A 169 -10.64 5.26 6.55
N LEU A 170 -10.86 4.28 7.42
CA LEU A 170 -12.08 4.15 8.23
C LEU A 170 -11.70 3.87 9.68
N GLY A 171 -12.24 4.65 10.62
CA GLY A 171 -11.98 4.43 12.03
C GLY A 171 -12.25 5.67 12.87
N ALA A 172 -11.47 5.87 13.94
CA ALA A 172 -11.53 7.06 14.76
C ALA A 172 -10.14 7.43 15.29
N ARG A 173 -9.89 8.73 15.45
CA ARG A 173 -8.75 9.23 16.21
C ARG A 173 -9.15 9.30 17.68
N VAL A 174 -8.34 8.75 18.57
CA VAL A 174 -8.65 8.69 20.01
C VAL A 174 -7.95 9.82 20.73
N ALA A 175 -8.70 10.59 21.51
CA ALA A 175 -8.21 11.67 22.35
C ALA A 175 -8.68 11.50 23.79
N ASN A 176 -7.86 11.97 24.74
CA ASN A 176 -8.18 11.98 26.16
C ASN A 176 -8.55 13.40 26.58
N ARG A 177 -9.79 13.62 27.03
CA ARG A 177 -10.26 14.89 27.60
C ARG A 177 -10.29 14.89 29.14
N GLY A 178 -9.85 13.80 29.76
CA GLY A 178 -9.83 13.61 31.20
C GLY A 178 -8.64 14.30 31.88
N PRO A 179 -8.69 14.51 33.20
CA PRO A 179 -7.63 15.19 33.94
C PRO A 179 -6.34 14.36 34.08
N ASN A 180 -6.40 13.04 33.85
CA ASN A 180 -5.28 12.12 34.02
C ASN A 180 -4.87 11.53 32.67
N ALA A 181 -3.58 11.20 32.52
CA ALA A 181 -3.10 10.44 31.37
C ALA A 181 -3.69 9.02 31.36
N ALA A 182 -3.98 8.50 30.16
CA ALA A 182 -4.43 7.13 29.96
C ALA A 182 -3.30 6.29 29.36
N ASP A 183 -3.09 5.06 29.86
CA ASP A 183 -2.10 4.16 29.27
C ASP A 183 -2.61 3.65 27.91
N GLY A 184 -1.93 4.01 26.81
CA GLY A 184 -2.28 3.56 25.47
C GLY A 184 -2.29 2.03 25.32
N GLY A 185 -1.49 1.31 26.12
CA GLY A 185 -1.49 -0.16 26.15
C GLY A 185 -2.81 -0.77 26.63
N LEU A 186 -3.67 0.01 27.28
CA LEU A 186 -5.01 -0.39 27.71
C LEU A 186 -6.11 0.08 26.75
N VAL A 187 -5.78 0.89 25.74
CA VAL A 187 -6.74 1.41 24.77
C VAL A 187 -6.77 0.50 23.55
N SER A 188 -7.94 0.00 23.18
CA SER A 188 -8.15 -0.76 21.94
C SER A 188 -9.28 -0.16 21.12
N VAL A 189 -9.05 -0.02 19.82
CA VAL A 189 -10.10 0.33 18.84
C VAL A 189 -10.46 -0.92 18.08
N VAL A 190 -11.74 -1.23 18.02
CA VAL A 190 -12.29 -2.37 17.30
C VAL A 190 -13.24 -1.87 16.22
N LEU A 191 -12.93 -2.15 14.96
CA LEU A 191 -13.76 -1.85 13.80
C LEU A 191 -14.38 -3.16 13.28
N THR A 192 -15.71 -3.22 13.23
CA THR A 192 -16.45 -4.32 12.60
C THR A 192 -17.05 -3.82 11.28
N LEU A 193 -16.50 -4.31 10.17
CA LEU A 193 -16.88 -3.93 8.82
C LEU A 193 -18.21 -4.56 8.41
N ALA A 194 -19.04 -3.80 7.70
CA ALA A 194 -20.26 -4.25 7.04
C ALA A 194 -20.01 -5.37 6.00
N ASP A 195 -21.05 -6.15 5.68
CA ASP A 195 -21.02 -7.18 4.63
C ASP A 195 -20.76 -6.51 3.28
N GLY A 196 -19.60 -6.74 2.66
CA GLY A 196 -19.23 -6.11 1.38
C GLY A 196 -18.05 -5.14 1.47
N LEU A 197 -17.54 -4.84 2.67
CA LEU A 197 -16.27 -4.16 2.89
C LEU A 197 -15.23 -5.14 3.46
N VAL A 198 -13.96 -4.90 3.17
CA VAL A 198 -12.84 -5.73 3.65
C VAL A 198 -11.70 -4.87 4.19
N GLY A 199 -10.91 -5.42 5.11
CA GLY A 199 -9.69 -4.77 5.55
C GLY A 199 -8.65 -4.70 4.44
N GLY A 200 -7.80 -3.68 4.47
CA GLY A 200 -6.71 -3.47 3.52
C GLY A 200 -5.60 -4.53 3.62
N PRO A 201 -4.57 -4.44 2.74
CA PRO A 201 -3.48 -5.40 2.66
C PRO A 201 -2.83 -5.68 4.03
N GLY A 202 -2.64 -6.97 4.37
CA GLY A 202 -2.05 -7.40 5.64
C GLY A 202 -3.03 -7.54 6.81
N THR A 203 -4.34 -7.34 6.58
CA THR A 203 -5.39 -7.63 7.56
C THR A 203 -6.28 -8.79 7.08
N SER A 204 -6.80 -9.58 8.02
CA SER A 204 -7.67 -10.73 7.70
C SER A 204 -8.99 -10.64 8.45
N GLY A 205 -10.10 -10.83 7.75
CA GLY A 205 -11.44 -10.83 8.32
C GLY A 205 -12.11 -9.45 8.36
N ARG A 206 -13.28 -9.39 8.99
CA ARG A 206 -14.13 -8.18 9.05
C ARG A 206 -14.09 -7.46 10.39
N ARG A 207 -13.48 -8.07 11.40
CA ARG A 207 -13.26 -7.46 12.71
C ARG A 207 -11.79 -7.10 12.82
N LEU A 208 -11.49 -5.83 12.67
CA LEU A 208 -10.15 -5.27 12.78
C LEU A 208 -9.98 -4.71 14.18
N SER A 209 -8.82 -4.94 14.80
CA SER A 209 -8.53 -4.45 16.14
C SER A 209 -7.12 -3.88 16.19
N ARG A 210 -6.95 -2.79 16.92
CA ARG A 210 -5.63 -2.21 17.16
C ARG A 210 -5.53 -1.70 18.59
N THR A 211 -4.42 -2.02 19.24
CA THR A 211 -4.05 -1.55 20.57
C THR A 211 -2.89 -0.58 20.44
N PHE A 212 -2.93 0.55 21.14
CA PHE A 212 -1.90 1.58 21.00
C PHE A 212 -0.62 1.12 21.71
N THR A 213 0.52 1.18 21.01
CA THR A 213 1.79 0.72 21.58
C THR A 213 2.41 1.80 22.48
N GLY A 214 2.39 1.56 23.80
CA GLY A 214 3.36 2.08 24.78
C GLY A 214 3.50 3.60 24.92
N ARG A 215 2.52 4.39 24.47
CA ARG A 215 2.48 5.85 24.68
C ARG A 215 1.30 6.22 25.56
N GLU A 216 1.56 7.04 26.58
CA GLU A 216 0.49 7.66 27.38
C GLU A 216 -0.32 8.64 26.51
N LEU A 217 -1.64 8.54 26.57
CA LEU A 217 -2.56 9.55 26.07
C LEU A 217 -2.64 10.68 27.11
N ILE A 218 -1.77 11.67 26.96
CA ILE A 218 -1.75 12.88 27.79
C ILE A 218 -3.07 13.65 27.60
N PRO A 219 -3.63 14.29 28.65
CA PRO A 219 -4.81 15.14 28.53
C PRO A 219 -4.70 16.14 27.37
N TYR A 220 -5.76 16.22 26.57
CA TYR A 220 -5.91 17.09 25.40
C TYR A 220 -4.92 16.83 24.26
N GLN A 221 -4.26 15.67 24.26
CA GLN A 221 -3.45 15.19 23.15
C GLN A 221 -4.10 13.98 22.50
N GLY A 222 -4.13 13.97 21.16
CA GLY A 222 -4.62 12.84 20.37
C GLY A 222 -3.46 12.01 19.79
N THR A 223 -3.72 10.73 19.51
CA THR A 223 -2.78 9.88 18.76
C THR A 223 -3.40 9.37 17.45
N LEU A 224 -2.54 8.97 16.52
CA LEU A 224 -2.85 8.74 15.10
C LEU A 224 -3.23 7.30 14.74
N ASP A 225 -3.38 6.39 15.72
CA ASP A 225 -3.35 4.96 15.39
C ASP A 225 -4.72 4.24 15.37
N GLY A 226 -5.87 4.88 15.61
CA GLY A 226 -7.19 4.23 15.57
C GLY A 226 -7.86 4.09 14.18
N VAL A 227 -7.13 4.37 13.11
CA VAL A 227 -7.62 4.36 11.72
C VAL A 227 -7.17 3.08 11.01
N PHE A 228 -8.11 2.41 10.34
CA PHE A 228 -7.89 1.19 9.57
C PHE A 228 -7.92 1.49 8.08
N ARG A 229 -7.03 0.83 7.33
CA ARG A 229 -7.13 0.78 5.89
C ARG A 229 -8.22 -0.22 5.52
N VAL A 230 -9.19 0.21 4.71
CA VAL A 230 -10.36 -0.57 4.29
C VAL A 230 -10.51 -0.45 2.77
N SER A 231 -11.11 -1.45 2.14
CA SER A 231 -11.45 -1.44 0.72
C SER A 231 -12.89 -1.87 0.50
N ALA A 232 -13.53 -1.30 -0.53
CA ALA A 232 -14.72 -1.86 -1.14
C ALA A 232 -14.26 -2.70 -2.35
N PRO A 233 -14.34 -4.05 -2.32
CA PRO A 233 -13.97 -4.89 -3.46
C PRO A 233 -14.67 -4.51 -4.78
N GLU A 234 -14.09 -4.87 -5.93
CA GLU A 234 -14.66 -4.57 -7.26
C GLU A 234 -16.07 -5.19 -7.47
N GLY A 235 -16.38 -6.27 -6.75
CA GLY A 235 -17.70 -6.91 -6.79
C GLY A 235 -18.75 -6.26 -5.87
N THR A 236 -18.40 -5.24 -5.08
CA THR A 236 -19.32 -4.66 -4.09
C THR A 236 -20.44 -3.87 -4.78
N PRO A 237 -21.72 -4.20 -4.53
CA PRO A 237 -22.86 -3.44 -5.06
C PRO A 237 -22.86 -1.97 -4.63
N ALA A 238 -23.55 -1.12 -5.41
CA ALA A 238 -23.81 0.25 -4.96
C ALA A 238 -24.79 0.22 -3.77
N GLY A 239 -24.52 1.03 -2.75
CA GLY A 239 -25.34 1.07 -1.53
C GLY A 239 -24.61 1.67 -0.34
N THR A 240 -25.34 1.83 0.76
CA THR A 240 -24.77 2.28 2.05
C THR A 240 -24.49 1.06 2.93
N TYR A 241 -23.27 1.00 3.44
CA TYR A 241 -22.74 -0.08 4.25
C TYR A 241 -22.43 0.45 5.64
N GLU A 242 -23.15 -0.03 6.66
CA GLU A 242 -23.00 0.43 8.04
C GLU A 242 -21.99 -0.43 8.79
N SER A 243 -20.80 0.14 9.04
CA SER A 243 -19.78 -0.49 9.90
C SER A 243 -19.89 0.04 11.32
N THR A 244 -19.47 -0.73 12.32
CA THR A 244 -19.47 -0.28 13.72
C THR A 244 -18.05 -0.15 14.25
N LEU A 245 -17.78 0.93 14.98
CA LEU A 245 -16.52 1.13 15.68
C LEU A 245 -16.76 1.22 17.18
N GLU A 246 -15.84 0.64 17.94
CA GLU A 246 -15.86 0.60 19.39
C GLU A 246 -14.49 0.97 19.97
N ILE A 247 -14.45 1.88 20.95
CA ILE A 247 -13.26 2.25 21.72
C ILE A 247 -13.38 1.63 23.11
N GLN A 248 -12.36 0.89 23.52
CA GLN A 248 -12.28 0.22 24.82
C GLN A 248 -11.07 0.73 25.60
N TYR A 249 -11.22 0.93 26.93
CA TYR A 249 -10.10 1.26 27.82
C TYR A 249 -10.15 0.41 29.08
N GLY A 250 -9.11 -0.40 29.30
CA GLY A 250 -9.14 -1.39 30.38
C GLY A 250 -10.42 -2.23 30.32
N GLY A 251 -10.89 -2.48 29.09
CA GLY A 251 -12.10 -3.22 28.70
C GLY A 251 -13.44 -2.82 29.31
N ASP A 252 -13.53 -1.68 29.99
CA ASP A 252 -14.82 -1.10 30.31
C ASP A 252 -15.44 -0.42 29.07
N LEU A 253 -16.74 -0.64 28.86
CA LEU A 253 -17.59 0.07 27.90
C LEU A 253 -18.08 1.44 28.43
N ASN A 254 -17.72 1.81 29.66
CA ASN A 254 -18.19 3.03 30.33
C ASN A 254 -17.48 4.31 29.86
N LEU A 255 -16.78 4.26 28.74
CA LEU A 255 -16.30 5.44 28.05
C LEU A 255 -17.49 6.15 27.39
N LYS A 256 -17.56 7.48 27.54
CA LYS A 256 -18.59 8.27 26.86
C LYS A 256 -18.20 8.40 25.38
N ASP A 257 -19.16 8.31 24.46
CA ASP A 257 -18.92 8.47 23.02
C ASP A 257 -17.94 7.42 22.45
N ASN A 258 -18.15 6.14 22.78
CA ASN A 258 -17.22 5.05 22.48
C ASN A 258 -17.70 4.08 21.38
N ILE A 259 -18.98 4.15 20.99
CA ILE A 259 -19.54 3.37 19.88
C ILE A 259 -20.00 4.32 18.78
N PHE A 260 -19.64 4.00 17.53
CA PHE A 260 -19.99 4.80 16.36
C PHE A 260 -20.55 3.92 15.24
N SER A 261 -21.61 4.39 14.59
CA SER A 261 -22.02 3.87 13.27
C SER A 261 -21.28 4.65 12.20
N LEU A 262 -20.61 3.92 11.32
CA LEU A 262 -19.76 4.46 10.27
C LEU A 262 -20.38 4.07 8.90
N PRO A 263 -21.31 4.89 8.38
CA PRO A 263 -21.90 4.67 7.06
C PRO A 263 -20.87 4.91 5.96
N VAL A 264 -20.69 3.94 5.08
CA VAL A 264 -19.89 4.08 3.86
C VAL A 264 -20.80 3.89 2.65
N THR A 265 -20.98 4.94 1.85
CA THR A 265 -21.75 4.83 0.60
C THR A 265 -20.83 4.39 -0.53
N VAL A 266 -20.95 3.14 -0.96
CA VAL A 266 -20.29 2.67 -2.18
C VAL A 266 -21.09 3.17 -3.37
N VAL A 267 -20.45 3.99 -4.19
CA VAL A 267 -21.02 4.48 -5.45
C VAL A 267 -20.40 3.72 -6.62
N VAL A 268 -21.26 3.36 -7.57
CA VAL A 268 -20.87 2.92 -8.90
C VAL A 268 -21.56 3.89 -9.85
N PRO A 269 -20.89 4.94 -10.36
CA PRO A 269 -21.44 5.65 -11.50
C PRO A 269 -21.56 4.62 -12.63
N ALA A 270 -22.76 4.48 -13.23
CA ALA A 270 -22.89 3.65 -14.41
C ALA A 270 -21.91 4.18 -15.49
N PRO A 271 -21.10 3.31 -16.11
CA PRO A 271 -20.23 3.75 -17.19
C PRO A 271 -21.05 4.42 -18.29
N VAL A 272 -20.58 5.57 -18.75
CA VAL A 272 -21.15 6.19 -19.94
C VAL A 272 -20.77 5.31 -21.13
N ALA A 273 -21.77 4.75 -21.80
CA ALA A 273 -21.57 3.92 -22.98
C ALA A 273 -21.31 4.74 -24.26
N ASP A 274 -21.50 6.06 -24.19
CA ASP A 274 -21.20 6.96 -25.30
C ASP A 274 -19.69 7.24 -25.35
N GLU A 275 -19.04 6.85 -26.43
CA GLU A 275 -17.62 7.13 -26.68
C GLU A 275 -17.32 8.63 -26.67
N THR A 276 -18.30 9.50 -26.97
CA THR A 276 -18.10 10.96 -26.97
C THR A 276 -17.85 11.53 -25.58
N ALA A 277 -18.03 10.73 -24.52
CA ALA A 277 -17.61 11.10 -23.17
C ALA A 277 -16.10 11.01 -22.94
N LEU A 278 -15.35 10.41 -23.88
CA LEU A 278 -13.89 10.45 -23.90
C LEU A 278 -13.40 11.74 -24.56
N THR A 279 -12.42 12.41 -23.96
CA THR A 279 -11.59 13.39 -24.68
C THR A 279 -10.41 12.66 -25.29
N ILE A 280 -10.26 12.78 -26.61
CA ILE A 280 -9.23 12.08 -27.38
C ILE A 280 -8.33 13.10 -28.04
N TYR A 281 -7.02 12.95 -27.88
CA TYR A 281 -6.05 13.82 -28.54
C TYR A 281 -4.73 13.10 -28.81
N GLN A 282 -4.00 13.61 -29.80
CA GLN A 282 -2.62 13.22 -30.02
C GLN A 282 -1.76 13.83 -28.90
N ASP A 283 -1.15 12.97 -28.10
CA ASP A 283 -0.40 13.36 -26.91
C ASP A 283 1.04 13.78 -27.23
N THR A 284 1.65 13.15 -28.24
CA THR A 284 2.97 13.53 -28.75
C THR A 284 2.97 13.66 -30.28
N VAL A 285 3.64 14.71 -30.76
CA VAL A 285 3.92 14.92 -32.18
C VAL A 285 5.32 14.36 -32.46
N PRO A 286 5.46 13.28 -33.24
CA PRO A 286 6.77 12.72 -33.52
C PRO A 286 7.59 13.65 -34.39
N ASP A 287 8.87 13.66 -34.11
CA ASP A 287 9.88 14.45 -34.80
C ASP A 287 11.03 13.52 -35.20
N VAL A 288 11.17 13.22 -36.50
CA VAL A 288 12.02 12.13 -36.98
C VAL A 288 12.57 12.37 -38.39
N ALA A 289 13.77 11.86 -38.67
CA ALA A 289 14.40 11.96 -39.98
C ALA A 289 13.73 11.01 -41.02
N PRO A 290 13.83 11.31 -42.33
CA PRO A 290 13.31 10.44 -43.39
C PRO A 290 13.80 9.00 -43.25
N GLY A 291 12.89 8.04 -43.41
CA GLY A 291 13.18 6.61 -43.33
C GLY A 291 13.28 6.04 -41.92
N GLN A 292 13.29 6.85 -40.86
CA GLN A 292 13.37 6.37 -39.49
C GLN A 292 12.00 6.11 -38.84
N ARG A 293 12.00 5.20 -37.87
CA ARG A 293 10.82 4.78 -37.11
C ARG A 293 10.70 5.57 -35.81
N THR A 294 9.46 5.78 -35.40
CA THR A 294 9.06 6.45 -34.16
C THR A 294 7.65 5.99 -33.79
N VAL A 295 6.99 6.65 -32.84
CA VAL A 295 5.62 6.33 -32.42
C VAL A 295 4.76 7.60 -32.38
N PHE A 296 3.49 7.45 -32.72
CA PHE A 296 2.44 8.37 -32.27
C PHE A 296 1.89 7.87 -30.92
N THR A 297 1.61 8.79 -29.99
CA THR A 297 0.81 8.46 -28.82
C THR A 297 -0.56 9.13 -28.90
N MET A 298 -1.60 8.33 -28.74
CA MET A 298 -2.98 8.83 -28.60
C MET A 298 -3.40 8.66 -27.16
N ARG A 299 -3.92 9.70 -26.54
CA ARG A 299 -4.43 9.63 -25.18
C ARG A 299 -5.95 9.77 -25.15
N TYR A 300 -6.57 8.91 -24.36
CA TYR A 300 -7.99 8.89 -24.08
C TYR A 300 -8.18 9.18 -22.60
N VAL A 301 -8.94 10.23 -22.30
CA VAL A 301 -9.27 10.64 -20.92
C VAL A 301 -10.76 10.84 -20.77
N SER A 302 -11.28 10.85 -19.55
CA SER A 302 -12.66 11.26 -19.27
C SER A 302 -12.69 12.49 -18.36
N ALA A 303 -13.82 13.19 -18.32
CA ALA A 303 -14.02 14.30 -17.40
C ALA A 303 -13.90 13.80 -15.94
N ALA A 304 -13.00 14.40 -15.15
CA ALA A 304 -12.82 14.19 -13.70
C ALA A 304 -13.09 12.77 -13.18
N GLY A 305 -12.46 11.75 -13.78
CA GLY A 305 -12.57 10.36 -13.31
C GLY A 305 -13.91 9.69 -13.61
N GLN A 306 -14.73 10.25 -14.50
CA GLN A 306 -15.99 9.67 -14.95
C GLN A 306 -15.72 8.29 -15.60
N PRO A 307 -16.42 7.22 -15.17
CA PRO A 307 -16.34 5.93 -15.85
C PRO A 307 -16.92 6.02 -17.25
N VAL A 308 -16.15 5.63 -18.26
CA VAL A 308 -16.58 5.59 -19.67
C VAL A 308 -16.21 4.23 -20.25
N ASN A 309 -17.20 3.53 -20.82
CA ASN A 309 -17.04 2.22 -21.42
C ASN A 309 -17.88 2.12 -22.70
N PRO A 310 -17.32 2.54 -23.84
CA PRO A 310 -18.07 2.52 -25.10
C PRO A 310 -18.26 1.12 -25.69
N GLY A 311 -17.65 0.09 -25.09
CA GLY A 311 -17.55 -1.22 -25.70
C GLY A 311 -16.57 -1.25 -26.87
N THR A 312 -16.55 -2.35 -27.60
CA THR A 312 -15.64 -2.51 -28.74
C THR A 312 -16.06 -1.62 -29.89
N ILE A 313 -15.19 -0.67 -30.27
CA ILE A 313 -15.41 0.25 -31.38
C ILE A 313 -14.31 0.13 -32.43
N VAL A 314 -14.65 0.47 -33.67
CA VAL A 314 -13.70 0.56 -34.79
C VAL A 314 -13.13 1.97 -34.86
N GLN A 315 -11.82 2.06 -35.01
CA GLN A 315 -11.05 3.30 -35.01
C GLN A 315 -10.22 3.33 -36.29
N ARG A 316 -10.38 4.35 -37.12
CA ARG A 316 -9.67 4.49 -38.40
C ARG A 316 -8.71 5.67 -38.32
N TYR A 317 -7.43 5.37 -38.52
CA TYR A 317 -6.34 6.33 -38.54
C TYR A 317 -5.82 6.48 -39.97
N THR A 318 -5.60 7.72 -40.39
CA THR A 318 -4.93 8.09 -41.63
C THR A 318 -3.63 8.78 -41.28
N ALA A 319 -2.50 8.26 -41.74
CA ALA A 319 -1.20 8.83 -41.44
C ALA A 319 -1.04 10.22 -42.09
N PRO A 320 -0.34 11.18 -41.47
CA PRO A 320 0.11 12.38 -42.17
C PRO A 320 0.92 12.01 -43.43
N THR A 321 0.88 12.79 -44.51
CA THR A 321 1.42 12.35 -45.82
C THR A 321 2.92 12.02 -45.85
N GLY A 322 3.70 12.57 -44.92
CA GLY A 322 5.12 12.24 -44.72
C GLY A 322 5.37 10.94 -43.96
N PHE A 323 4.33 10.24 -43.50
CA PHE A 323 4.42 9.09 -42.61
C PHE A 323 3.58 7.90 -43.11
N ILE A 324 3.96 6.71 -42.65
CA ILE A 324 3.21 5.46 -42.75
C ILE A 324 3.14 4.77 -41.39
N PHE A 325 2.04 4.07 -41.13
CA PHE A 325 1.92 3.19 -39.97
C PHE A 325 2.74 1.91 -40.19
N THR A 326 3.42 1.46 -39.14
CA THR A 326 4.28 0.28 -39.18
C THR A 326 4.11 -0.55 -37.92
N GLY A 327 4.13 -1.87 -38.02
CA GLY A 327 4.09 -2.76 -36.85
C GLY A 327 2.76 -2.73 -36.09
N GLY A 328 2.77 -3.35 -34.90
CA GLY A 328 1.58 -3.50 -34.06
C GLY A 328 1.41 -2.35 -33.07
N PRO A 329 0.24 -1.69 -33.02
CA PRO A 329 -0.09 -0.76 -31.95
C PRO A 329 -0.36 -1.51 -30.64
N SER A 330 -0.05 -0.85 -29.53
CA SER A 330 -0.30 -1.33 -28.17
C SER A 330 -1.01 -0.29 -27.33
N TYR A 331 -1.58 -0.71 -26.20
CA TYR A 331 -2.15 0.19 -25.21
C TYR A 331 -1.46 0.04 -23.85
N ALA A 332 -1.56 1.07 -23.02
CA ALA A 332 -1.15 1.02 -21.63
C ALA A 332 -2.02 1.92 -20.73
N TYR A 333 -2.32 1.42 -19.53
CA TYR A 333 -2.83 2.15 -18.40
C TYR A 333 -1.69 2.35 -17.39
N PHE A 334 -1.37 3.60 -17.07
CA PHE A 334 -0.23 3.95 -16.23
C PHE A 334 -0.59 4.24 -14.79
N GLU A 335 -1.85 4.51 -14.50
CA GLU A 335 -2.33 5.00 -13.19
C GLU A 335 -3.04 3.89 -12.37
N THR A 336 -2.80 2.63 -12.71
CA THR A 336 -3.42 1.49 -12.02
C THR A 336 -2.69 1.13 -10.74
N ILE A 337 -3.41 0.58 -9.77
CA ILE A 337 -2.84 0.09 -8.51
C ILE A 337 -1.99 -1.17 -8.67
N HIS A 338 -2.08 -1.84 -9.84
CA HIS A 338 -1.33 -3.04 -10.18
C HIS A 338 -0.04 -2.74 -10.98
N GLY A 339 0.33 -1.47 -11.11
CA GLY A 339 1.42 -1.02 -11.96
C GLY A 339 0.97 -0.75 -13.39
N VAL A 340 1.88 -0.79 -14.36
CA VAL A 340 1.53 -0.56 -15.77
C VAL A 340 0.82 -1.79 -16.33
N ILE A 341 -0.44 -1.63 -16.73
CA ILE A 341 -1.19 -2.66 -17.44
C ILE A 341 -1.14 -2.34 -18.93
N ALA A 342 -0.53 -3.21 -19.72
CA ALA A 342 -0.33 -3.01 -21.14
C ALA A 342 -0.70 -4.26 -21.95
N GLY A 343 -1.00 -4.07 -23.23
CA GLY A 343 -1.33 -5.15 -24.14
C GLY A 343 -1.33 -4.72 -25.60
N ASP A 344 -1.44 -5.69 -26.49
CA ASP A 344 -1.49 -5.45 -27.93
C ASP A 344 -2.91 -5.11 -28.38
N LEU A 345 -3.03 -4.26 -29.39
CA LEU A 345 -4.30 -3.90 -29.99
C LEU A 345 -4.54 -4.71 -31.27
N GLY A 346 -5.74 -5.28 -31.37
CA GLY A 346 -6.21 -5.90 -32.62
C GLY A 346 -6.28 -4.86 -33.73
N HIS A 347 -5.51 -5.07 -34.80
CA HIS A 347 -5.32 -4.06 -35.83
C HIS A 347 -5.17 -4.65 -37.23
N ARG A 348 -5.36 -3.79 -38.23
CA ARG A 348 -5.04 -4.05 -39.63
C ARG A 348 -4.51 -2.78 -40.29
N ILE A 349 -3.47 -2.94 -41.10
CA ILE A 349 -2.88 -1.86 -41.89
C ILE A 349 -3.30 -2.05 -43.36
N GLU A 350 -3.77 -0.98 -43.99
CA GLU A 350 -4.22 -0.93 -45.38
C GLU A 350 -3.48 0.19 -46.14
N ASP A 351 -3.75 0.30 -47.43
CA ASP A 351 -3.36 1.44 -48.28
C ASP A 351 -1.85 1.73 -48.21
N ASP A 352 -1.02 0.68 -48.34
CA ASP A 352 0.44 0.76 -48.24
C ASP A 352 0.96 1.47 -46.98
N GLY A 353 0.27 1.26 -45.85
CA GLY A 353 0.65 1.86 -44.56
C GLY A 353 0.01 3.22 -44.32
N ARG A 354 -0.80 3.75 -45.23
CA ARG A 354 -1.48 5.04 -45.05
C ARG A 354 -2.65 4.95 -44.07
N THR A 355 -3.28 3.79 -43.96
CA THR A 355 -4.44 3.57 -43.11
C THR A 355 -4.15 2.50 -42.06
N LEU A 356 -4.48 2.81 -40.81
CA LEU A 356 -4.50 1.85 -39.70
C LEU A 356 -5.92 1.75 -39.15
N ILE A 357 -6.42 0.52 -39.01
CA ILE A 357 -7.72 0.24 -38.38
C ILE A 357 -7.45 -0.52 -37.09
N ILE A 358 -7.96 0.00 -35.97
CA ILE A 358 -7.92 -0.65 -34.65
C ILE A 358 -9.35 -1.02 -34.24
N THR A 359 -9.55 -2.24 -33.74
CA THR A 359 -10.84 -2.67 -33.15
C THR A 359 -10.62 -3.00 -31.69
N ALA A 360 -11.03 -2.09 -30.80
CA ALA A 360 -10.75 -2.18 -29.37
C ALA A 360 -11.78 -1.41 -28.54
N ASN A 361 -11.79 -1.66 -27.22
CA ASN A 361 -12.62 -0.93 -26.26
C ASN A 361 -11.75 0.05 -25.43
N PRO A 362 -11.66 1.34 -25.80
CA PRO A 362 -10.91 2.35 -25.04
C PRO A 362 -11.68 2.82 -23.80
N HIS A 363 -11.82 1.94 -22.82
CA HIS A 363 -12.50 2.24 -21.56
C HIS A 363 -11.55 2.88 -20.55
N VAL A 364 -12.08 3.72 -19.67
CA VAL A 364 -11.33 4.40 -18.61
C VAL A 364 -12.16 4.50 -17.34
N ASN A 365 -11.50 4.39 -16.18
CA ASN A 365 -12.08 4.59 -14.86
C ASN A 365 -13.27 3.68 -14.54
N THR A 366 -13.27 2.43 -15.03
CA THR A 366 -14.37 1.47 -14.80
C THR A 366 -14.06 0.43 -13.72
N THR A 367 -12.79 0.19 -13.45
CA THR A 367 -12.20 -0.72 -12.46
C THR A 367 -10.89 -0.12 -11.93
N THR A 368 -10.18 -0.84 -11.06
CA THR A 368 -8.86 -0.40 -10.60
C THR A 368 -7.74 -0.67 -11.61
N SER A 369 -7.99 -1.53 -12.60
CA SER A 369 -7.04 -1.98 -13.62
C SER A 369 -7.11 -1.16 -14.92
N ASP A 370 -8.08 -0.27 -15.03
CA ASP A 370 -8.29 0.64 -16.17
C ASP A 370 -8.40 2.11 -15.72
N ALA A 371 -7.83 2.41 -14.55
CA ALA A 371 -7.86 3.71 -13.92
C ALA A 371 -7.00 4.75 -14.67
N GLY A 372 -7.50 5.98 -14.70
CA GLY A 372 -6.83 7.11 -15.35
C GLY A 372 -6.99 7.10 -16.86
N SER A 373 -5.96 7.57 -17.56
CA SER A 373 -5.94 7.59 -19.03
C SER A 373 -5.51 6.26 -19.63
N VAL A 374 -6.06 5.90 -20.79
CA VAL A 374 -5.45 4.88 -21.65
C VAL A 374 -4.65 5.56 -22.76
N ILE A 375 -3.42 5.08 -22.95
CA ILE A 375 -2.51 5.58 -23.99
C ILE A 375 -2.34 4.49 -25.04
N TYR A 376 -2.61 4.82 -26.30
CA TYR A 376 -2.28 3.96 -27.43
C TYR A 376 -0.95 4.40 -28.01
N THR A 377 0.00 3.46 -28.11
CA THR A 377 1.29 3.65 -28.76
C THR A 377 1.21 3.06 -30.16
N ILE A 378 1.31 3.90 -31.17
CA ILE A 378 1.11 3.52 -32.57
C ILE A 378 2.43 3.71 -33.32
N PRO A 379 3.13 2.63 -33.71
CA PRO A 379 4.42 2.77 -34.38
C PRO A 379 4.25 3.28 -35.82
N VAL A 380 5.13 4.18 -36.20
CA VAL A 380 5.13 4.86 -37.50
C VAL A 380 6.53 5.06 -38.03
N GLN A 381 6.63 5.27 -39.34
CA GLN A 381 7.89 5.54 -40.01
C GLN A 381 7.70 6.77 -40.89
N ALA A 382 8.64 7.72 -40.81
CA ALA A 382 8.73 8.77 -41.81
C ALA A 382 9.14 8.13 -43.14
N ARG A 383 8.44 8.48 -44.22
CA ARG A 383 8.78 7.93 -45.53
C ARG A 383 10.19 8.35 -45.91
N ALA A 384 10.92 7.47 -46.60
CA ALA A 384 12.29 7.76 -47.01
C ALA A 384 12.38 8.95 -47.99
N ASP A 385 11.31 9.20 -48.74
CA ASP A 385 11.18 10.29 -49.71
C ASP A 385 10.48 11.54 -49.13
N ALA A 386 10.16 11.55 -47.83
CA ALA A 386 9.48 12.69 -47.22
C ALA A 386 10.40 13.92 -47.16
N VAL A 387 9.88 15.06 -47.64
CA VAL A 387 10.58 16.34 -47.55
C VAL A 387 10.52 16.85 -46.10
N PRO A 388 11.60 17.46 -45.57
CA PRO A 388 11.57 18.05 -44.24
C PRO A 388 10.44 19.07 -44.10
N GLY A 389 9.68 18.98 -43.01
CA GLY A 389 8.53 19.83 -42.77
C GLY A 389 7.51 19.22 -41.79
N ARG A 390 6.55 20.05 -41.37
CA ARG A 390 5.42 19.62 -40.56
C ARG A 390 4.30 19.12 -41.46
N TYR A 391 3.79 17.94 -41.15
CA TYR A 391 2.66 17.30 -41.82
C TYR A 391 1.52 17.21 -40.82
N ASP A 392 0.40 17.90 -41.06
CA ASP A 392 -0.76 17.98 -40.17
C ASP A 392 -2.06 17.53 -40.86
N ASN A 393 -1.94 16.78 -41.94
CA ASN A 393 -3.05 16.26 -42.73
C ASN A 393 -3.40 14.80 -42.41
N GLY A 394 -2.92 14.28 -41.27
CA GLY A 394 -3.36 12.99 -40.76
C GLY A 394 -4.64 13.14 -39.93
N SER A 395 -5.33 12.03 -39.67
CA SER A 395 -6.55 12.03 -38.87
C SER A 395 -6.76 10.73 -38.11
N ALA A 396 -7.43 10.79 -36.95
CA ALA A 396 -7.95 9.64 -36.22
C ALA A 396 -9.46 9.79 -36.05
N SER A 397 -10.22 8.89 -36.65
CA SER A 397 -11.67 8.79 -36.51
C SER A 397 -11.99 7.68 -35.51
N VAL A 398 -12.55 8.05 -34.36
CA VAL A 398 -12.86 7.11 -33.26
C VAL A 398 -14.36 7.16 -32.97
N GLY A 399 -15.10 6.13 -33.38
CA GLY A 399 -16.56 6.13 -33.24
C GLY A 399 -17.20 7.40 -33.83
N ARG A 400 -18.08 8.05 -33.06
CA ARG A 400 -18.79 9.29 -33.43
C ARG A 400 -18.05 10.58 -33.08
N HIS A 401 -16.78 10.51 -32.68
CA HIS A 401 -15.97 11.71 -32.45
C HIS A 401 -15.75 12.51 -33.73
N THR A 402 -15.67 13.84 -33.58
CA THR A 402 -15.01 14.67 -34.59
C THR A 402 -13.58 14.15 -34.79
N PRO A 403 -13.13 13.91 -36.03
CA PRO A 403 -11.80 13.37 -36.27
C PRO A 403 -10.70 14.20 -35.60
N VAL A 404 -9.84 13.53 -34.84
CA VAL A 404 -8.67 14.15 -34.22
C VAL A 404 -7.62 14.36 -35.29
N GLN A 405 -7.15 15.59 -35.47
CA GLN A 405 -6.07 15.90 -36.42
C GLN A 405 -4.76 15.28 -35.91
N LEU A 406 -4.08 14.53 -36.76
CA LEU A 406 -2.76 13.97 -36.47
C LEU A 406 -1.69 14.77 -37.20
N SER A 407 -0.59 15.01 -36.49
CA SER A 407 0.56 15.70 -37.05
C SER A 407 1.88 14.99 -36.74
N GLY A 408 2.87 15.17 -37.61
CA GLY A 408 4.23 14.73 -37.41
C GLY A 408 5.20 15.68 -38.10
N VAL A 409 6.43 15.75 -37.62
CA VAL A 409 7.49 16.55 -38.20
C VAL A 409 8.52 15.60 -38.80
N VAL A 410 8.78 15.76 -40.10
CA VAL A 410 9.93 15.15 -40.74
C VAL A 410 11.06 16.16 -40.66
N THR A 411 12.15 15.81 -39.98
CA THR A 411 13.32 16.68 -39.88
C THR A 411 14.14 16.65 -41.17
N GLY A 412 15.19 17.48 -41.23
CA GLY A 412 16.27 17.26 -42.20
C GLY A 412 16.94 15.90 -42.01
N THR A 413 17.98 15.60 -42.80
CA THR A 413 18.92 14.53 -42.43
C THR A 413 19.39 14.76 -40.98
N ALA A 414 19.41 13.70 -40.17
CA ALA A 414 19.84 13.75 -38.76
C ALA A 414 21.04 14.69 -38.59
N GLN A 415 20.92 15.66 -37.69
CA GLN A 415 22.03 16.58 -37.42
C GLN A 415 23.15 15.82 -36.71
N ASP A 416 24.39 16.16 -37.04
CA ASP A 416 25.55 15.50 -36.45
C ASP A 416 25.56 15.68 -34.91
N GLU A 417 25.62 14.58 -34.17
CA GLU A 417 25.63 14.56 -32.71
C GLU A 417 26.84 15.28 -32.08
N THR A 418 27.86 15.62 -32.88
CA THR A 418 29.10 16.31 -32.45
C THR A 418 28.89 17.67 -31.79
N ALA A 419 27.73 18.28 -31.96
CA ALA A 419 27.36 19.52 -31.25
C ALA A 419 26.90 19.27 -29.80
N LEU A 420 26.63 18.03 -29.38
CA LEU A 420 26.32 17.71 -28.00
C LEU A 420 27.57 17.73 -27.11
N ARG A 421 27.38 18.15 -25.86
CA ARG A 421 28.33 18.06 -24.76
C ARG A 421 27.65 17.34 -23.62
N VAL A 422 28.24 16.24 -23.18
CA VAL A 422 27.70 15.41 -22.11
C VAL A 422 28.59 15.56 -20.89
N THR A 423 28.00 15.81 -19.73
CA THR A 423 28.72 15.90 -18.45
C THR A 423 28.01 15.09 -17.38
N GLN A 424 28.77 14.52 -16.46
CA GLN A 424 28.20 13.99 -15.23
C GLN A 424 27.93 15.16 -14.28
N ALA A 425 26.66 15.47 -14.03
CA ALA A 425 26.27 16.62 -13.23
C ALA A 425 26.44 16.40 -11.72
N SER A 426 26.51 15.14 -11.27
CA SER A 426 26.72 14.79 -9.86
C SER A 426 27.45 13.46 -9.70
N VAL A 427 28.34 13.36 -8.71
CA VAL A 427 29.00 12.10 -8.34
C VAL A 427 28.09 11.32 -7.37
N PRO A 428 27.52 10.15 -7.75
CA PRO A 428 26.70 9.35 -6.87
C PRO A 428 27.54 8.79 -5.72
N SER A 429 26.95 8.78 -4.52
CA SER A 429 27.54 8.19 -3.32
C SER A 429 26.56 7.19 -2.69
N ALA A 430 26.98 5.94 -2.46
CA ALA A 430 26.14 4.90 -1.87
C ALA A 430 26.95 3.98 -0.93
N SER A 431 26.36 3.58 0.19
CA SER A 431 26.90 2.50 1.02
C SER A 431 26.78 1.14 0.31
N PRO A 432 27.60 0.13 0.64
CA PRO A 432 27.50 -1.20 0.04
C PRO A 432 26.08 -1.76 0.07
N GLY A 433 25.60 -2.23 -1.09
CA GLY A 433 24.24 -2.74 -1.26
C GLY A 433 23.15 -1.67 -1.46
N GLN A 434 23.46 -0.38 -1.30
CA GLN A 434 22.51 0.71 -1.51
C GLN A 434 22.58 1.27 -2.93
N THR A 435 21.48 1.91 -3.35
CA THR A 435 21.34 2.56 -4.66
C THR A 435 21.42 4.07 -4.51
N ALA A 436 22.15 4.72 -5.41
CA ALA A 436 22.18 6.17 -5.58
C ALA A 436 21.77 6.53 -7.00
N LYS A 437 21.34 7.79 -7.19
CA LYS A 437 21.04 8.35 -8.51
C LYS A 437 22.07 9.41 -8.87
N PHE A 438 22.34 9.55 -10.16
CA PHE A 438 23.09 10.66 -10.69
C PHE A 438 22.52 11.12 -12.01
N ASN A 439 22.91 12.33 -12.41
CA ASN A 439 22.44 12.95 -13.64
C ASN A 439 23.57 13.02 -14.67
N LEU A 440 23.25 12.67 -15.92
CA LEU A 440 23.99 13.12 -17.09
C LEU A 440 23.29 14.33 -17.67
N GLU A 441 24.03 15.41 -17.87
CA GLU A 441 23.55 16.60 -18.53
C GLU A 441 24.07 16.66 -19.96
N PHE A 442 23.14 16.76 -20.90
CA PHE A 442 23.38 17.03 -22.31
C PHE A 442 23.15 18.52 -22.56
N ARG A 443 24.13 19.18 -23.17
CA ARG A 443 24.06 20.57 -23.63
C ARG A 443 24.45 20.66 -25.09
N SER A 444 23.99 21.69 -25.78
CA SER A 444 24.45 21.99 -27.13
C SER A 444 25.58 23.03 -27.13
N LEU A 445 26.59 22.81 -27.98
CA LEU A 445 27.65 23.77 -28.25
C LEU A 445 27.08 25.07 -28.83
N ASN A 446 27.41 26.20 -28.21
CA ASN A 446 26.94 27.54 -28.63
C ASN A 446 25.41 27.66 -28.77
N ASN A 447 24.65 26.84 -28.03
CA ASN A 447 23.18 26.76 -28.11
C ASN A 447 22.64 26.50 -29.53
N GLN A 448 23.42 25.85 -30.40
CA GLN A 448 22.95 25.46 -31.73
C GLN A 448 21.83 24.39 -31.61
N PRO A 449 20.88 24.31 -32.55
CA PRO A 449 19.96 23.17 -32.64
C PRO A 449 20.74 21.88 -32.90
N VAL A 450 20.40 20.81 -32.17
CA VAL A 450 20.98 19.46 -32.37
C VAL A 450 19.86 18.43 -32.25
N ASN A 451 19.62 17.68 -33.31
CA ASN A 451 18.69 16.53 -33.33
C ASN A 451 19.36 15.36 -34.06
N PRO A 452 20.04 14.46 -33.33
CA PRO A 452 20.75 13.34 -33.92
C PRO A 452 19.84 12.17 -34.33
N GLY A 453 18.54 12.27 -34.06
CA GLY A 453 17.64 11.13 -34.14
C GLY A 453 17.90 10.12 -33.02
N THR A 454 17.25 8.96 -33.09
CA THR A 454 17.43 7.91 -32.08
C THR A 454 18.82 7.31 -32.19
N ILE A 455 19.64 7.49 -31.14
CA ILE A 455 21.00 6.96 -31.05
C ILE A 455 21.16 6.09 -29.81
N GLU A 456 22.12 5.16 -29.90
CA GLU A 456 22.51 4.33 -28.77
C GLU A 456 23.53 5.05 -27.88
N GLN A 457 23.30 5.01 -26.57
CA GLN A 457 24.22 5.50 -25.55
C GLN A 457 24.61 4.33 -24.65
N ARG A 458 25.91 4.01 -24.58
CA ARG A 458 26.42 2.90 -23.78
C ARG A 458 27.18 3.41 -22.57
N LEU A 459 26.71 3.06 -21.38
CA LEU A 459 27.34 3.40 -20.12
C LEU A 459 28.02 2.16 -19.53
N THR A 460 29.23 2.33 -19.00
CA THR A 460 29.95 1.33 -18.20
C THR A 460 30.04 1.85 -16.77
N ALA A 461 29.55 1.07 -15.81
CA ALA A 461 29.54 1.48 -14.41
C ALA A 461 30.98 1.57 -13.84
N PRO A 462 31.29 2.52 -12.95
CA PRO A 462 32.56 2.55 -12.23
C PRO A 462 32.82 1.23 -11.46
N THR A 463 34.07 0.93 -11.15
CA THR A 463 34.43 -0.20 -10.28
C THR A 463 33.70 -0.12 -8.93
N GLY A 464 33.20 -1.26 -8.43
CA GLY A 464 32.40 -1.33 -7.20
C GLY A 464 30.91 -1.01 -7.39
N PHE A 465 30.46 -0.73 -8.63
CA PHE A 465 29.08 -0.36 -8.93
C PHE A 465 28.49 -1.15 -10.11
N VAL A 466 27.16 -1.29 -10.11
CA VAL A 466 26.34 -1.77 -11.23
C VAL A 466 25.14 -0.85 -11.44
N PHE A 467 24.68 -0.69 -12.68
CA PHE A 467 23.44 0.01 -12.96
C PHE A 467 22.23 -0.84 -12.56
N THR A 468 21.16 -0.17 -12.14
CA THR A 468 19.86 -0.78 -11.91
C THR A 468 18.90 -0.40 -13.04
N ALA A 469 17.93 -1.26 -13.35
CA ALA A 469 17.02 -1.03 -14.47
C ALA A 469 16.21 0.28 -14.30
N GLY A 470 15.92 0.94 -15.42
CA GLY A 470 15.16 2.18 -15.49
C GLY A 470 16.02 3.44 -15.42
N ALA A 471 15.92 4.27 -16.46
CA ALA A 471 16.41 5.64 -16.48
C ALA A 471 15.29 6.57 -16.96
N SER A 472 15.35 7.83 -16.55
CA SER A 472 14.40 8.86 -16.98
C SER A 472 15.13 10.02 -17.62
N TYR A 473 14.42 10.81 -18.41
CA TYR A 473 14.92 12.08 -18.92
C TYR A 473 14.05 13.25 -18.47
N GLY A 474 14.62 14.46 -18.54
CA GLY A 474 13.87 15.69 -18.34
C GLY A 474 14.50 16.92 -18.98
N TYR A 475 13.64 17.78 -19.53
CA TYR A 475 13.93 19.14 -19.95
C TYR A 475 13.43 20.10 -18.86
N TYR A 476 14.31 20.43 -17.92
CA TYR A 476 13.93 21.17 -16.71
C TYR A 476 13.94 22.69 -16.86
N ASN A 477 14.40 23.20 -18.01
CA ASN A 477 14.47 24.64 -18.29
C ASN A 477 13.30 25.16 -19.13
N VAL A 478 12.23 24.37 -19.27
CA VAL A 478 10.99 24.75 -19.95
C VAL A 478 9.80 24.59 -19.00
N LYS A 479 8.72 25.35 -19.23
CA LYS A 479 7.48 25.24 -18.45
C LYS A 479 6.29 24.97 -19.38
N PRO A 480 5.47 23.92 -19.12
CA PRO A 480 5.65 22.91 -18.07
C PRO A 480 6.91 22.06 -18.30
N TYR A 481 7.47 21.50 -17.23
CA TYR A 481 8.62 20.60 -17.34
C TYR A 481 8.23 19.38 -18.19
N VAL A 482 9.10 18.98 -19.10
CA VAL A 482 8.91 17.76 -19.91
C VAL A 482 9.79 16.67 -19.34
N THR A 483 9.21 15.54 -18.94
CA THR A 483 9.93 14.38 -18.41
C THR A 483 9.39 13.10 -19.03
N GLY A 484 10.18 12.04 -19.02
CA GLY A 484 9.77 10.73 -19.51
C GLY A 484 10.73 9.62 -19.12
N ASN A 485 10.37 8.39 -19.42
CA ASN A 485 11.24 7.24 -19.25
C ASN A 485 12.07 7.01 -20.51
N LEU A 486 13.29 6.53 -20.32
CA LEU A 486 14.18 6.14 -21.40
C LEU A 486 14.02 4.64 -21.71
N ASP A 487 14.13 4.28 -22.99
CA ASP A 487 14.27 2.89 -23.39
C ASP A 487 15.68 2.41 -22.99
N THR A 488 15.72 1.39 -22.11
CA THR A 488 16.97 0.93 -21.50
C THR A 488 17.08 -0.58 -21.45
N ARG A 489 18.31 -1.07 -21.61
CA ARG A 489 18.66 -2.47 -21.45
C ARG A 489 19.94 -2.62 -20.63
N LEU A 490 19.94 -3.56 -19.70
CA LEU A 490 21.13 -3.95 -18.94
C LEU A 490 21.86 -5.09 -19.65
N GLU A 491 23.18 -5.01 -19.63
CA GLU A 491 24.11 -6.02 -20.13
C GLU A 491 25.15 -6.33 -19.04
N ASP A 492 25.87 -7.44 -19.19
CA ASP A 492 27.00 -7.81 -18.33
C ASP A 492 26.68 -7.78 -16.82
N GLY A 493 25.52 -8.32 -16.45
CA GLY A 493 25.07 -8.35 -15.05
C GLY A 493 24.82 -6.98 -14.43
N GLY A 494 24.54 -5.96 -15.27
CA GLY A 494 24.33 -4.57 -14.85
C GLY A 494 25.60 -3.72 -14.92
N LYS A 495 26.74 -4.27 -15.37
CA LYS A 495 27.95 -3.49 -15.58
C LYS A 495 27.80 -2.50 -16.74
N THR A 496 26.93 -2.82 -17.71
CA THR A 496 26.61 -1.96 -18.85
C THR A 496 25.12 -1.62 -18.90
N LEU A 497 24.84 -0.33 -19.10
CA LEU A 497 23.50 0.19 -19.37
C LEU A 497 23.50 0.76 -20.80
N VAL A 498 22.61 0.24 -21.64
CA VAL A 498 22.36 0.74 -22.98
C VAL A 498 21.07 1.55 -22.96
N ILE A 499 21.12 2.75 -23.52
CA ILE A 499 19.97 3.66 -23.64
C ILE A 499 19.73 3.93 -25.12
N GLN A 500 18.50 3.75 -25.61
CA GLN A 500 18.09 4.18 -26.94
C GLN A 500 17.19 5.40 -26.81
N SER A 501 17.67 6.57 -27.24
CA SER A 501 16.86 7.79 -27.23
C SER A 501 17.34 8.80 -28.25
N ASN A 502 16.51 9.82 -28.52
CA ASN A 502 16.89 10.98 -29.32
C ASN A 502 17.23 12.17 -28.40
N PRO A 503 18.51 12.39 -28.02
CA PRO A 503 18.92 13.51 -27.18
C PRO A 503 18.96 14.82 -27.97
N HIS A 504 17.78 15.29 -28.37
CA HIS A 504 17.60 16.54 -29.12
C HIS A 504 17.59 17.75 -28.17
N LEU A 505 18.16 18.86 -28.64
CA LEU A 505 18.27 20.13 -27.93
C LEU A 505 18.12 21.32 -28.87
N ASN A 506 17.43 22.36 -28.37
CA ASN A 506 17.21 23.64 -29.05
C ASN A 506 16.57 23.50 -30.44
N THR A 507 15.76 22.47 -30.66
CA THR A 507 15.05 22.19 -31.91
C THR A 507 13.58 22.61 -31.88
N GLY A 508 13.03 22.89 -30.69
CA GLY A 508 11.67 23.35 -30.46
C GLY A 508 11.51 24.26 -29.24
N THR A 509 10.28 24.32 -28.71
CA THR A 509 9.92 25.17 -27.55
C THR A 509 10.13 24.47 -26.21
N THR A 510 10.17 23.14 -26.20
CA THR A 510 10.17 22.27 -25.01
C THR A 510 11.52 21.62 -24.70
N ASP A 511 12.51 21.79 -25.57
CA ASP A 511 13.80 21.10 -25.53
C ASP A 511 14.98 22.08 -25.39
N LYS A 512 14.78 23.15 -24.61
CA LYS A 512 15.75 24.25 -24.51
C LYS A 512 16.85 24.01 -23.48
N THR A 513 18.06 24.47 -23.80
CA THR A 513 19.20 24.67 -22.89
C THR A 513 19.91 23.40 -22.44
N ALA A 514 19.19 22.42 -21.88
CA ALA A 514 19.78 21.19 -21.37
C ALA A 514 18.76 20.05 -21.27
N LEU A 515 19.24 18.83 -21.51
CA LEU A 515 18.51 17.57 -21.33
C LEU A 515 19.22 16.78 -20.23
N ILE A 516 18.48 16.34 -19.23
CA ILE A 516 19.01 15.59 -18.10
C ILE A 516 18.56 14.15 -18.20
N HIS A 517 19.49 13.19 -18.21
CA HIS A 517 19.19 11.79 -17.96
C HIS A 517 19.49 11.46 -16.50
N THR A 518 18.50 10.98 -15.76
CA THR A 518 18.65 10.51 -14.38
C THR A 518 18.80 9.00 -14.37
N ILE A 519 19.95 8.53 -13.87
CA ILE A 519 20.37 7.13 -13.90
C ILE A 519 20.60 6.63 -12.48
N SER A 520 20.21 5.38 -12.22
CA SER A 520 20.38 4.72 -10.94
C SER A 520 21.57 3.76 -10.97
N VAL A 521 22.38 3.79 -9.92
CA VAL A 521 23.56 2.94 -9.76
C VAL A 521 23.59 2.39 -8.33
N LYS A 522 23.89 1.10 -8.20
CA LYS A 522 23.97 0.38 -6.93
C LYS A 522 25.42 0.04 -6.60
N ALA A 523 25.85 0.35 -5.38
CA ALA A 523 27.12 -0.13 -4.86
C ALA A 523 27.02 -1.65 -4.63
N LEU A 524 28.01 -2.40 -5.12
CA LEU A 524 28.10 -3.83 -4.87
C LEU A 524 28.22 -4.09 -3.36
N SER A 525 27.72 -5.23 -2.90
CA SER A 525 27.74 -5.59 -1.47
C SER A 525 29.15 -5.78 -0.91
N ASP A 526 30.11 -6.13 -1.78
CA ASP A 526 31.53 -6.30 -1.48
C ASP A 526 32.38 -5.06 -1.85
N ALA A 527 31.75 -3.96 -2.25
CA ALA A 527 32.45 -2.73 -2.60
C ALA A 527 33.17 -2.14 -1.36
N ARG A 528 34.42 -1.69 -1.55
CA ARG A 528 35.26 -1.17 -0.48
C ARG A 528 34.74 0.21 0.01
N PRO A 529 34.32 0.35 1.29
CA PRO A 529 33.89 1.64 1.84
C PRO A 529 34.97 2.72 1.75
N GLY A 530 34.56 3.97 1.53
CA GLY A 530 35.44 5.12 1.36
C GLY A 530 36.20 5.20 0.04
N SER A 531 35.99 4.25 -0.89
CA SER A 531 36.63 4.27 -2.21
C SER A 531 35.92 5.22 -3.19
N GLN A 532 36.69 5.80 -4.12
CA GLN A 532 36.19 6.59 -5.23
C GLN A 532 36.74 6.03 -6.54
N SER A 533 35.86 5.67 -7.46
CA SER A 533 36.19 5.06 -8.73
C SER A 533 35.90 6.05 -9.86
N THR A 534 36.83 6.17 -10.81
CA THR A 534 36.80 7.11 -11.94
C THR A 534 36.87 6.39 -13.29
N ASP A 535 36.75 5.07 -13.31
CA ASP A 535 36.93 4.22 -14.49
C ASP A 535 35.61 3.94 -15.24
N GLY A 536 34.49 4.48 -14.77
CA GLY A 536 33.24 4.43 -15.50
C GLY A 536 33.28 5.33 -16.74
N ARG A 537 32.40 5.08 -17.70
CA ARG A 537 32.33 5.86 -18.95
C ARG A 537 30.94 5.88 -19.54
N VAL A 538 30.63 6.93 -20.32
CA VAL A 538 29.49 6.98 -21.23
C VAL A 538 29.96 7.28 -22.64
N ASN A 539 29.51 6.47 -23.60
CA ASN A 539 29.70 6.65 -25.03
C ASN A 539 28.36 7.09 -25.65
N VAL A 540 28.35 8.18 -26.40
CA VAL A 540 27.15 8.73 -27.06
C VAL A 540 27.48 8.96 -28.52
N GLY A 541 26.97 8.12 -29.42
CA GLY A 541 27.30 8.19 -30.85
C GLY A 541 28.81 8.26 -31.09
N ARG A 542 29.26 9.23 -31.90
CA ARG A 542 30.67 9.49 -32.24
C ARG A 542 31.38 10.47 -31.30
N LEU A 543 30.76 10.86 -30.19
CA LEU A 543 31.40 11.75 -29.22
C LEU A 543 32.59 11.07 -28.52
N ALA A 544 33.55 11.88 -28.07
CA ALA A 544 34.59 11.41 -27.17
C ALA A 544 33.94 10.83 -25.88
N PRO A 545 34.42 9.68 -25.38
CA PRO A 545 33.88 9.08 -24.16
C PRO A 545 33.96 10.03 -22.97
N VAL A 546 32.88 10.11 -22.19
CA VAL A 546 32.83 10.94 -20.98
C VAL A 546 33.04 10.06 -19.77
N GLN A 547 33.97 10.45 -18.90
CA GLN A 547 34.32 9.71 -17.69
C GLN A 547 33.20 9.79 -16.65
N LEU A 548 32.90 8.67 -16.00
CA LEU A 548 31.96 8.59 -14.88
C LEU A 548 32.70 8.26 -13.59
N THR A 549 32.34 8.98 -12.54
CA THR A 549 32.89 8.81 -11.20
C THR A 549 31.79 8.39 -10.23
N ALA A 550 32.11 7.56 -9.23
CA ALA A 550 31.20 7.19 -8.13
C ALA A 550 31.98 6.97 -6.83
N ARG A 551 31.30 7.12 -5.67
CA ARG A 551 31.89 6.97 -4.34
C ARG A 551 31.14 5.94 -3.50
N VAL A 552 31.87 5.02 -2.89
CA VAL A 552 31.32 4.11 -1.87
C VAL A 552 31.42 4.81 -0.52
N LEU A 553 30.30 4.97 0.18
CA LEU A 553 30.26 5.59 1.52
C LEU A 553 30.85 4.68 2.59
#